data_AF-A0A2C9DCQ4-F1
#
_entry.id   AF-A0A2C9DCQ4-F1
#
_cell.length_a   1.000
_cell.length_b   1.000
_cell.length_c   1.000
_cell.angle_alpha   90.00
_cell.angle_beta   90.00
_cell.angle_gamma   90.00
#
_symmetry.space_group_name_H-M   'P 1'
#
loop_
_entity.id
_entity.type
_entity.pdbx_description
1 polymer ?
#
loop_
_entity_poly.entity_id
_entity_poly.type
_entity_poly.pdbx_seq_one_letter_code
_entity_poly.pdbx_strand_id
1 'polypeptide(L)'
;MRYYVFNTHTEAEEIAGRIDANARSALAAAGYTVREDGGILGKRYGIDDPGAVTTAWDVPRQRLDGQWVLQHPETHPAAGVVTDNGLMLDRLTDGLGGLTTETKTPDWWPAPDPV
;
A
#
# COMPACT_ATOMS: atom_id res chain seq x y z
N MET A 1 -5.88 -6.96 -10.91
CA MET A 1 -5.26 -6.34 -9.72
C MET A 1 -4.28 -7.35 -9.13
N ARG A 2 -3.01 -6.95 -8.97
CA ARG A 2 -1.95 -7.79 -8.43
C ARG A 2 -1.88 -7.68 -6.91
N TYR A 3 -1.50 -8.77 -6.26
CA TYR A 3 -1.32 -8.88 -4.81
C TYR A 3 0.02 -9.57 -4.53
N TYR A 4 0.70 -9.16 -3.45
CA TYR A 4 1.72 -9.98 -2.82
C TYR A 4 1.05 -11.12 -2.04
N VAL A 5 1.70 -12.28 -2.00
CA VAL A 5 1.16 -13.50 -1.37
C VAL A 5 2.14 -14.02 -0.33
N PHE A 6 1.61 -14.36 0.84
CA PHE A 6 2.37 -14.77 2.03
C PHE A 6 1.76 -16.00 2.67
N ASN A 7 2.57 -16.77 3.38
CA ASN A 7 2.09 -17.96 4.10
C ASN A 7 1.56 -17.61 5.48
N THR A 8 2.00 -16.49 6.05
CA THR A 8 1.64 -16.08 7.40
C THR A 8 1.13 -14.64 7.43
N HIS A 9 0.33 -14.34 8.47
CA HIS A 9 -0.11 -12.98 8.74
C HIS A 9 1.08 -12.05 9.03
N THR A 10 2.05 -12.54 9.82
CA THR A 10 3.23 -11.78 10.23
C THR A 10 4.06 -11.31 9.04
N GLU A 11 4.33 -12.19 8.07
CA GLU A 11 5.04 -11.78 6.83
C GLU A 11 4.28 -10.69 6.08
N ALA A 12 2.95 -10.81 6.00
CA ALA A 12 2.12 -9.83 5.32
C ALA A 12 2.11 -8.47 6.05
N GLU A 13 2.03 -8.47 7.39
CA GLU A 13 2.13 -7.26 8.21
C GLU A 13 3.49 -6.59 8.10
N GLU A 14 4.58 -7.37 8.09
CA GLU A 14 5.94 -6.84 7.91
C GLU A 14 6.08 -6.12 6.57
N ILE A 15 5.57 -6.71 5.48
CA ILE A 15 5.62 -6.06 4.16
C ILE A 15 4.71 -4.82 4.10
N ALA A 16 3.51 -4.87 4.69
CA ALA A 16 2.65 -3.69 4.79
C ALA A 16 3.35 -2.54 5.52
N GLY A 17 3.98 -2.83 6.66
CA GLY A 17 4.74 -1.84 7.42
C GLY A 17 5.93 -1.26 6.65
N ARG A 18 6.60 -2.06 5.81
CA ARG A 18 7.68 -1.59 4.92
C ARG A 18 7.15 -0.65 3.83
N ILE A 19 6.03 -0.97 3.21
CA ILE A 19 5.39 -0.08 2.22
C ILE A 19 5.00 1.25 2.88
N ASP A 20 4.41 1.22 4.06
CA ASP A 20 4.06 2.43 4.80
C ASP A 20 5.30 3.26 5.17
N ALA A 21 6.40 2.61 5.57
CA ALA A 21 7.66 3.29 5.87
C ALA A 21 8.27 3.93 4.61
N ASN A 22 8.29 3.21 3.49
CA ASN A 22 8.74 3.71 2.20
C ASN A 22 7.91 4.93 1.76
N ALA A 23 6.59 4.86 1.92
CA ALA A 23 5.69 5.96 1.59
C ALA A 23 5.94 7.21 2.44
N ARG A 24 6.08 7.05 3.76
CA ARG A 24 6.39 8.15 4.67
C ARG A 24 7.69 8.85 4.24
N SER A 25 8.73 8.07 3.95
CA SER A 25 10.02 8.60 3.49
C SER A 25 9.88 9.35 2.16
N ALA A 26 9.22 8.74 1.17
CA ALA A 26 9.07 9.31 -0.16
C ALA A 26 8.22 10.59 -0.17
N LEU A 27 7.10 10.60 0.58
CA LEU A 27 6.18 11.73 0.64
C LEU A 27 6.74 12.87 1.49
N ALA A 28 7.45 12.58 2.59
CA ALA A 28 8.20 13.60 3.33
C ALA A 28 9.23 14.31 2.43
N ALA A 29 9.98 13.53 1.65
CA ALA A 29 10.95 14.09 0.68
C ALA A 29 10.28 14.89 -0.44
N ALA A 30 9.00 14.61 -0.75
CA ALA A 30 8.19 15.38 -1.70
C ALA A 30 7.45 16.58 -1.07
N GLY A 31 7.75 16.93 0.20
CA GLY A 31 7.17 18.10 0.88
C GLY A 31 5.77 17.88 1.47
N TYR A 32 5.34 16.63 1.65
CA TYR A 32 4.14 16.31 2.41
C TYR A 32 4.46 16.27 3.90
N THR A 33 3.50 16.69 4.72
CA THR A 33 3.62 16.59 6.17
C THR A 33 3.32 15.16 6.61
N VAL A 34 4.29 14.55 7.30
CA VAL A 34 4.12 13.29 8.02
C VAL A 34 3.98 13.62 9.51
N ARG A 35 2.87 13.22 10.10
CA ARG A 35 2.55 13.41 11.51
C ARG A 35 3.41 12.48 12.39
N GLU A 36 3.48 12.79 13.69
CA GLU A 36 4.20 11.98 14.68
C GLU A 36 3.66 10.54 14.78
N ASP A 37 2.35 10.36 14.57
CA ASP A 37 1.68 9.06 14.53
C ASP A 37 1.91 8.27 13.22
N GLY A 38 2.71 8.82 12.29
CA GLY A 38 3.01 8.22 10.99
C GLY A 38 1.94 8.46 9.91
N GLY A 39 0.87 9.20 10.20
CA GLY A 39 -0.13 9.60 9.23
C GLY A 39 0.40 10.65 8.24
N ILE A 40 0.09 10.49 6.96
CA ILE A 40 0.52 11.40 5.90
C ILE A 40 -0.64 12.31 5.53
N LEU A 41 -0.43 13.63 5.61
CA LEU A 41 -1.42 14.63 5.22
C LEU A 41 -1.42 14.84 3.72
N GLY A 42 -2.55 14.55 3.06
CA GLY A 42 -2.80 14.98 1.70
C GLY A 42 -2.85 16.50 1.57
N LYS A 43 -2.82 16.99 0.33
CA LYS A 43 -2.89 18.43 0.04
C LYS A 43 -4.18 18.78 -0.71
N ARG A 44 -4.83 19.86 -0.31
CA ARG A 44 -5.95 20.49 -1.02
C ARG A 44 -5.52 21.90 -1.43
N TYR A 45 -5.48 22.17 -2.74
CA TYR A 45 -4.96 23.42 -3.30
C TYR A 45 -3.53 23.76 -2.83
N GLY A 46 -2.69 22.73 -2.66
CA GLY A 46 -1.29 22.87 -2.23
C GLY A 46 -1.10 23.04 -0.72
N ILE A 47 -2.18 23.10 0.07
CA ILE A 47 -2.15 23.24 1.52
C ILE A 47 -2.50 21.90 2.16
N ASP A 48 -1.87 21.56 3.28
CA ASP A 48 -2.20 20.34 4.01
C ASP A 48 -3.68 20.31 4.42
N ASP A 49 -4.35 19.20 4.09
CA ASP A 49 -5.75 18.96 4.41
C ASP A 49 -5.85 17.99 5.58
N PRO A 50 -6.24 18.44 6.79
CA PRO A 50 -6.31 17.60 7.96
C PRO A 50 -7.37 16.49 7.86
N GLY A 51 -8.32 16.59 6.92
CA GLY A 51 -9.33 15.57 6.64
C GLY A 51 -8.88 14.50 5.63
N ALA A 52 -7.73 14.69 4.96
CA ALA A 52 -7.17 13.75 4.00
C ALA A 52 -5.92 13.09 4.59
N VAL A 53 -6.09 12.09 5.45
CA VAL A 53 -4.98 11.40 6.13
C VAL A 53 -4.86 9.97 5.63
N THR A 54 -3.66 9.58 5.19
CA THR A 54 -3.33 8.19 4.90
C THR A 54 -2.49 7.63 6.04
N THR A 55 -2.99 6.61 6.74
CA THR A 55 -2.28 5.93 7.84
C THR A 55 -1.76 4.55 7.47
N ALA A 56 -2.29 3.95 6.40
CA ALA A 56 -1.88 2.66 5.85
C ALA A 56 -2.16 2.64 4.34
N TRP A 57 -1.33 1.90 3.58
CA TRP A 57 -1.50 1.74 2.12
C TRP A 57 -2.40 0.58 1.72
N ASP A 58 -2.33 -0.52 2.47
CA ASP A 58 -3.29 -1.62 2.42
C ASP A 58 -3.25 -2.38 3.75
N VAL A 59 -4.26 -3.22 3.97
CA VAL A 59 -4.34 -4.10 5.13
C VAL A 59 -4.28 -5.56 4.65
N PRO A 60 -3.40 -6.40 5.24
CA PRO A 60 -3.36 -7.83 4.95
C PRO A 60 -4.74 -8.49 5.08
N ARG A 61 -5.07 -9.37 4.13
CA ARG A 61 -6.31 -10.14 4.13
C ARG A 61 -6.01 -11.62 3.93
N GLN A 62 -6.71 -12.48 4.66
CA GLN A 62 -6.59 -13.92 4.48
C GLN A 62 -7.54 -14.40 3.38
N ARG A 63 -7.04 -15.21 2.46
CA ARG A 63 -7.81 -15.91 1.43
C ARG A 63 -8.48 -17.17 1.98
N LEU A 64 -9.42 -17.73 1.22
CA LEU A 64 -10.08 -19.00 1.56
C LEU A 64 -9.12 -20.21 1.67
N ASP A 65 -7.99 -20.17 0.99
CA ASP A 65 -6.95 -21.22 1.06
C ASP A 65 -5.96 -21.03 2.22
N GLY A 66 -6.18 -20.03 3.08
CA GLY A 66 -5.37 -19.76 4.26
C GLY A 66 -4.14 -18.87 4.01
N GLN A 67 -3.78 -18.60 2.75
CA GLN A 67 -2.69 -17.68 2.42
C GLN A 67 -3.12 -16.22 2.68
N TRP A 68 -2.15 -15.38 2.96
CA TRP A 68 -2.35 -13.95 3.22
C TRP A 68 -1.96 -13.14 2.00
N VAL A 69 -2.73 -12.10 1.72
CA VAL A 69 -2.49 -11.22 0.58
C VAL A 69 -2.45 -9.76 0.97
N LEU A 70 -1.61 -9.01 0.27
CA LEU A 70 -1.51 -7.55 0.34
C LEU A 70 -1.59 -6.99 -1.08
N GLN A 71 -2.46 -6.03 -1.31
CA GLN A 71 -2.66 -5.40 -2.61
C GLN A 71 -1.38 -4.68 -3.04
N HIS A 72 -0.99 -4.91 -4.30
CA HIS A 72 0.20 -4.25 -4.84
C HIS A 72 -0.05 -2.73 -4.95
N PRO A 73 0.91 -1.88 -4.53
CA PRO A 73 0.74 -0.42 -4.49
C PRO A 73 0.40 0.22 -5.84
N GLU A 74 0.68 -0.45 -6.96
CA GLU A 74 0.40 0.01 -8.34
C GLU A 74 -1.04 0.49 -8.58
N THR A 75 -1.98 0.02 -7.76
CA THR A 75 -3.40 0.35 -7.88
C THR A 75 -3.81 1.58 -7.07
N HIS A 76 -2.94 2.08 -6.20
CA HIS A 76 -3.19 3.29 -5.44
C HIS A 76 -3.05 4.52 -6.36
N PRO A 77 -3.94 5.53 -6.28
CA PRO A 77 -3.89 6.71 -7.16
C PRO A 77 -2.54 7.43 -7.17
N ALA A 78 -1.85 7.45 -6.03
CA ALA A 78 -0.54 8.08 -5.90
C ALA A 78 0.62 7.30 -6.56
N ALA A 79 0.42 6.04 -6.97
CA ALA A 79 1.50 5.20 -7.52
C ALA A 79 2.06 5.76 -8.85
N GLY A 80 1.22 6.41 -9.65
CA GLY A 80 1.62 7.04 -10.91
C GLY A 80 2.27 8.42 -10.76
N VAL A 81 2.37 8.96 -9.54
CA VAL A 81 2.93 10.30 -9.30
C VAL A 81 4.44 10.25 -9.50
N VAL A 82 4.96 11.13 -10.35
CA VAL A 82 6.39 11.37 -10.48
C VAL A 82 6.78 12.50 -9.52
N THR A 83 7.71 12.21 -8.62
CA THR A 83 8.32 13.17 -7.70
C THR A 83 9.71 13.55 -8.21
N ASP A 84 10.36 14.55 -7.60
CA ASP A 84 11.76 14.89 -7.88
C ASP A 84 12.71 13.69 -7.65
N ASN A 85 12.26 12.72 -6.84
CA ASN A 85 12.96 11.48 -6.55
C ASN A 85 12.48 10.30 -7.41
N GLY A 86 11.76 10.53 -8.50
CA GLY A 86 11.28 9.47 -9.41
C GLY A 86 9.85 9.02 -9.14
N LEU A 87 9.46 7.88 -9.74
CA LEU A 87 8.10 7.35 -9.68
C LEU A 87 7.77 6.87 -8.26
N MET A 88 6.62 7.29 -7.74
CA MET A 88 6.15 6.90 -6.40
C MET A 88 6.05 5.37 -6.26
N LEU A 89 5.55 4.67 -7.27
CA LEU A 89 5.49 3.21 -7.26
C LEU A 89 6.85 2.57 -6.95
N ASP A 90 7.91 3.01 -7.63
CA ASP A 90 9.27 2.47 -7.44
C ASP A 90 9.73 2.67 -5.99
N ARG A 91 9.41 3.83 -5.40
CA ARG A 91 9.73 4.15 -4.00
C ARG A 91 8.94 3.28 -3.03
N LEU A 92 7.64 3.10 -3.26
CA LEU A 92 6.80 2.25 -2.42
C LEU A 92 7.27 0.80 -2.40
N THR A 93 7.75 0.30 -3.55
CA THR A 93 8.19 -1.08 -3.72
C THR A 93 9.69 -1.31 -3.51
N ASP A 94 10.43 -0.29 -3.06
CA ASP A 94 11.88 -0.39 -2.87
C ASP A 94 12.23 -1.50 -1.86
N GLY A 95 13.18 -2.35 -2.23
CA GLY A 95 13.58 -3.52 -1.46
C GLY A 95 12.53 -4.65 -1.36
N LEU A 96 11.41 -4.58 -2.09
CA LEU A 96 10.38 -5.64 -2.13
C LEU A 96 10.55 -6.59 -3.33
N GLY A 97 11.68 -6.52 -4.02
CA GLY A 97 12.02 -7.42 -5.12
C GLY A 97 12.06 -8.88 -4.67
N GLY A 98 11.52 -9.78 -5.50
CA GLY A 98 11.52 -11.22 -5.24
C GLY A 98 10.34 -11.75 -4.42
N LEU A 99 9.43 -10.88 -3.97
CA LEU A 99 8.17 -11.32 -3.36
C LEU A 99 7.27 -12.00 -4.41
N THR A 100 6.60 -13.08 -4.01
CA THR A 100 5.60 -13.73 -4.86
C THR A 100 4.42 -12.80 -5.07
N THR A 101 3.99 -12.68 -6.33
CA THR A 101 2.80 -11.91 -6.69
C THR A 101 1.83 -12.73 -7.51
N GLU A 102 0.54 -12.56 -7.25
CA GLU A 102 -0.53 -13.20 -7.98
C GLU A 102 -1.59 -12.18 -8.42
N THR A 103 -2.30 -12.48 -9.50
CA THR A 103 -3.47 -11.69 -9.91
C THR A 103 -4.70 -12.25 -9.20
N LYS A 104 -5.50 -11.38 -8.58
CA LYS A 104 -6.75 -11.78 -7.93
C LYS A 104 -7.63 -12.62 -8.86
N THR A 105 -8.07 -13.75 -8.34
CA THR A 105 -9.07 -14.63 -8.94
C THR A 105 -10.35 -14.69 -8.07
N PRO A 106 -11.50 -15.10 -8.62
CA PRO A 106 -12.77 -15.10 -7.90
C PRO A 106 -12.83 -16.04 -6.69
N ASP A 107 -12.04 -17.11 -6.69
CA ASP A 107 -11.96 -18.16 -5.67
C ASP A 107 -11.23 -17.74 -4.38
N TRP A 108 -10.62 -16.55 -4.35
CA TRP A 108 -9.96 -16.04 -3.14
C TRP A 108 -10.94 -15.61 -2.05
N TRP A 109 -12.15 -15.22 -2.44
CA TRP A 109 -13.17 -14.66 -1.57
C TRP A 109 -14.45 -15.50 -1.65
N PRO A 110 -15.30 -15.48 -0.62
CA PRO A 110 -16.64 -16.02 -0.74
C PRO A 110 -17.36 -15.40 -1.94
N ALA A 111 -18.15 -16.21 -2.66
CA ALA A 111 -19.07 -15.66 -3.63
C ALA A 111 -19.97 -14.62 -2.93
N PRO A 112 -20.25 -13.47 -3.55
CA PRO A 112 -21.19 -12.52 -2.98
C PRO A 112 -22.55 -13.22 -2.79
N ASP A 113 -23.20 -12.96 -1.66
CA ASP A 113 -24.54 -13.50 -1.41
C ASP A 113 -25.47 -13.08 -2.56
N PRO A 114 -26.31 -14.00 -3.07
CA PRO A 114 -27.32 -13.63 -4.06
C PRO A 114 -28.25 -12.58 -3.43
N VAL A 115 -28.33 -11.42 -4.09
CA VAL A 115 -29.19 -10.29 -3.73
C VAL A 115 -30.66 -10.64 -3.93
#